data_AF-A0A645E0S2-F1
#
_entry.id   AF-A0A645E0S2-F1
#
_cell.length_a   1.000
_cell.length_b   1.000
_cell.length_c   1.000
_cell.angle_alpha   90.00
_cell.angle_beta   90.00
_cell.angle_gamma   90.00
#
_symmetry.space_group_name_H-M   'P 1'
#
loop_
_entity.id
_entity.type
_entity.pdbx_description
1 polymer ?
#
loop_
_entity_poly.entity_id
_entity_poly.type
_entity_poly.pdbx_seq_one_letter_code
_entity_poly.pdbx_strand_id
1 'polypeptide(L)'
;MTSELVLSVRLLIMAFENMGKNNVEVQRYIGSINDQERLIDQMDYANFRRILMSDMDHKGILLMRGLTESLEKAADASNSCAETLTVLIIARGA
;
A
#
# COMPACT_ATOMS: atom_id res chain seq x y z
N MET A 1 0.23 8.62 6.04
CA MET A 1 0.38 8.13 4.67
C MET A 1 1.78 7.57 4.49
N THR A 2 2.85 8.35 4.67
CA THR A 2 4.22 7.81 4.65
C THR A 2 4.49 6.76 5.73
N SER A 3 3.97 6.95 6.95
CA SER A 3 4.00 5.95 8.03
C SER A 3 3.33 4.63 7.62
N GLU A 4 2.11 4.74 7.07
CA GLU A 4 1.31 3.61 6.61
C GLU A 4 1.99 2.88 5.44
N LEU A 5 2.60 3.61 4.50
CA LEU A 5 3.38 3.02 3.42
C LEU A 5 4.57 2.21 3.96
N VAL A 6 5.31 2.76 4.93
CA VAL A 6 6.42 2.04 5.58
C VAL A 6 5.91 0.78 6.28
N LEU A 7 4.75 0.85 6.93
CA LEU A 7 4.11 -0.32 7.55
C LEU A 7 3.72 -1.37 6.50
N SER A 8 3.08 -0.98 5.40
CA SER A 8 2.71 -1.86 4.28
C SER A 8 3.94 -2.61 3.75
N VAL A 9 5.04 -1.91 3.49
CA VAL A 9 6.28 -2.53 3.01
C VAL A 9 6.89 -3.48 4.05
N ARG A 10 6.84 -3.15 5.34
CA ARG A 10 7.31 -4.06 6.41
C ARG A 10 6.46 -5.33 6.49
N LEU A 11 5.14 -5.20 6.36
CA LEU A 11 4.22 -6.34 6.31
C LEU A 11 4.51 -7.23 5.10
N LEU A 12 4.80 -6.64 3.93
CA LEU A 12 5.20 -7.38 2.73
C LEU A 12 6.48 -8.18 2.97
N ILE A 13 7.50 -7.58 3.58
CA ILE A 13 8.75 -8.27 3.95
C ILE A 13 8.45 -9.47 4.86
N MET A 14 7.64 -9.27 5.91
CA MET A 14 7.25 -10.35 6.82
C MET A 14 6.47 -11.47 6.11
N ALA A 15 5.62 -11.13 5.13
CA ALA A 15 4.92 -12.11 4.30
C ALA A 15 5.90 -12.96 3.47
N PHE A 16 6.90 -12.33 2.84
CA PHE A 16 7.95 -13.04 2.10
C PHE A 16 8.79 -13.95 3.00
N GLU A 17 9.20 -13.47 4.18
CA GLU A 17 10.04 -14.22 5.12
C GLU A 17 9.37 -15.48 5.70
N ASN A 18 8.03 -15.47 5.76
CA ASN A 18 7.20 -16.58 6.21
C ASN A 18 6.74 -17.51 5.08
N MET A 19 6.98 -17.13 3.82
CA MET A 19 6.61 -17.95 2.67
C MET A 19 7.29 -19.32 2.70
N GLY A 20 6.49 -20.38 2.60
CA GLY A 20 6.97 -21.77 2.68
C GLY A 20 7.32 -22.26 4.09
N LYS A 21 7.17 -21.41 5.12
CA LYS A 21 7.32 -21.79 6.54
C LYS A 21 5.96 -21.85 7.23
N ASN A 22 5.13 -20.81 7.04
CA ASN A 22 3.86 -20.66 7.74
C ASN A 22 2.80 -19.95 6.87
N ASN A 23 2.05 -20.73 6.08
CA ASN A 23 1.06 -20.17 5.14
C ASN A 23 -0.05 -19.37 5.84
N VAL A 24 -0.44 -19.74 7.07
CA VAL A 24 -1.47 -19.03 7.85
C VAL A 24 -0.99 -17.62 8.18
N GLU A 25 0.27 -17.48 8.59
CA GLU A 25 0.85 -16.19 8.93
C GLU A 25 1.03 -15.30 7.70
N VAL A 26 1.43 -15.89 6.57
CA VAL A 26 1.51 -15.17 5.29
C VAL A 26 0.15 -14.61 4.89
N GLN A 27 -0.92 -15.42 4.98
CA GLN A 27 -2.28 -14.95 4.69
C GLN A 27 -2.72 -13.82 5.62
N ARG A 28 -2.32 -13.86 6.90
CA ARG A 28 -2.59 -12.76 7.85
C ARG A 28 -1.86 -11.46 7.46
N TYR A 29 -0.59 -11.55 7.06
CA TYR A 29 0.16 -10.38 6.60
C TYR A 29 -0.44 -9.81 5.32
N ILE A 30 -0.85 -10.65 4.37
CA ILE A 30 -1.53 -10.22 3.13
C ILE A 30 -2.83 -9.48 3.47
N GLY A 31 -3.66 -10.02 4.37
CA GLY A 31 -4.86 -9.32 4.83
C GLY A 31 -4.55 -7.94 5.43
N SER A 32 -3.46 -7.85 6.21
CA SER A 32 -3.02 -6.58 6.80
C SER A 32 -2.51 -5.58 5.75
N ILE A 33 -1.87 -6.05 4.67
CA ILE A 33 -1.43 -5.21 3.55
C ILE A 33 -2.65 -4.64 2.81
N ASN A 34 -3.67 -5.46 2.55
CA ASN A 34 -4.93 -5.00 1.94
C ASN A 34 -5.61 -3.90 2.78
N ASP A 35 -5.57 -4.05 4.12
CA ASP A 35 -6.12 -3.03 5.03
C ASP A 35 -5.30 -1.73 5.02
N GLN A 36 -3.97 -1.84 4.88
CA GLN A 36 -3.10 -0.67 4.72
C GLN A 36 -3.34 0.05 3.40
N GLU A 37 -3.59 -0.68 2.31
CA GLU A 37 -3.91 -0.07 1.01
C GLU A 37 -5.18 0.78 1.09
N ARG A 38 -6.26 0.20 1.62
CA ARG A 38 -7.53 0.92 1.82
C ARG A 38 -7.38 2.15 2.71
N LEU A 39 -6.51 2.09 3.73
CA LEU A 39 -6.22 3.23 4.58
C LEU A 39 -5.48 4.32 3.79
N ILE A 40 -4.48 3.96 3.00
CA ILE A 40 -3.70 4.89 2.18
C ILE A 40 -4.58 5.55 1.12
N ASP A 41 -5.46 4.81 0.45
CA ASP A 41 -6.45 5.36 -0.50
C ASP A 41 -7.33 6.44 0.14
N GLN A 42 -7.84 6.17 1.35
CA GLN A 42 -8.65 7.14 2.09
C GLN A 42 -7.84 8.39 2.44
N MET A 43 -6.56 8.22 2.80
CA MET A 43 -5.66 9.35 3.07
C MET A 43 -5.37 10.15 1.79
N ASP A 44 -5.15 9.49 0.65
CA ASP A 44 -4.91 10.16 -0.62
C ASP A 44 -6.14 10.97 -1.05
N TYR A 45 -7.35 10.39 -0.94
CA TYR A 45 -8.59 11.11 -1.24
C TYR A 45 -8.83 12.30 -0.30
N ALA A 46 -8.50 12.17 0.98
CA ALA A 46 -8.56 13.29 1.94
C ALA A 46 -7.54 14.38 1.59
N ASN A 47 -6.32 14.01 1.22
CA ASN A 47 -5.27 14.95 0.82
C ASN A 47 -5.60 15.64 -0.49
N PHE A 48 -6.17 14.94 -1.47
CA PHE A 48 -6.65 15.52 -2.72
C PHE A 48 -7.57 16.72 -2.48
N ARG A 49 -8.57 16.54 -1.60
CA ARG A 49 -9.50 17.63 -1.23
C ARG A 49 -8.80 18.80 -0.55
N ARG A 50 -7.85 18.53 0.35
CA ARG A 50 -7.07 19.58 1.04
C ARG A 50 -6.16 20.35 0.09
N ILE A 51 -5.51 19.67 -0.85
CA ILE A 51 -4.61 20.27 -1.84
C ILE A 51 -5.40 21.21 -2.76
N LEU A 52 -6.56 20.78 -3.26
CA LEU A 52 -7.42 21.61 -4.13
C LEU A 52 -7.96 22.87 -3.44
N MET A 53 -8.15 22.81 -2.11
CA MET A 53 -8.68 23.92 -1.31
C MET A 53 -7.58 24.77 -0.67
N SER A 54 -6.31 24.50 -0.98
CA SER A 54 -5.18 25.24 -0.42
C SER A 54 -4.96 26.56 -1.16
N ASP A 55 -4.32 27.52 -0.48
CA ASP A 55 -3.92 28.82 -1.07
C ASP A 55 -2.64 28.72 -1.93
N MET A 56 -2.26 27.50 -2.38
CA MET A 56 -1.12 27.30 -3.25
C MET A 56 -1.41 27.80 -4.67
N ASP A 57 -0.37 28.22 -5.38
CA ASP A 57 -0.47 28.48 -6.81
C ASP A 57 -0.74 27.19 -7.60
N HIS A 58 -1.13 27.32 -8.87
CA HIS A 58 -1.48 26.16 -9.70
C HIS A 58 -0.34 25.13 -9.76
N LYS A 59 0.92 25.60 -9.70
CA LYS A 59 2.10 24.75 -9.78
C LYS A 59 2.29 23.97 -8.49
N GLY A 60 2.13 24.61 -7.34
CA GLY A 60 2.13 23.97 -6.03
C GLY A 60 1.06 22.89 -5.91
N ILE A 61 -0.17 23.17 -6.36
CA ILE A 61 -1.27 22.19 -6.38
C ILE A 61 -0.88 20.95 -7.20
N LEU A 62 -0.37 21.14 -8.42
CA LEU A 62 0.03 20.03 -9.30
C LEU A 62 1.15 19.19 -8.69
N LEU A 63 2.19 19.83 -8.14
CA LEU A 63 3.31 19.13 -7.52
C LEU A 63 2.90 18.36 -6.27
N MET A 64 2.06 18.97 -5.42
CA MET A 64 1.55 18.31 -4.22
C MET A 64 0.65 17.13 -4.56
N ARG A 65 -0.19 17.25 -5.59
CA ARG A 65 -1.00 16.11 -6.05
C ARG A 65 -0.10 14.98 -6.57
N GLY A 66 0.87 15.29 -7.42
CA GLY A 66 1.81 14.29 -7.94
C GLY A 66 2.58 13.57 -6.83
N LEU A 67 2.92 14.29 -5.75
CA LEU A 67 3.58 13.69 -4.58
C LEU A 67 2.68 12.70 -3.85
N THR A 68 1.43 13.04 -3.54
CA THR A 68 0.54 12.10 -2.83
C THR A 68 0.16 10.91 -3.71
N GLU A 69 -0.10 11.14 -4.99
CA GLU A 69 -0.38 10.07 -5.96
C GLU A 69 0.80 9.10 -6.09
N SER A 70 2.05 9.59 -6.07
CA SER A 70 3.23 8.71 -6.12
C SER A 70 3.36 7.81 -4.89
N LEU A 71 2.92 8.30 -3.72
CA LEU A 71 2.94 7.54 -2.47
C LEU A 71 1.81 6.49 -2.43
N GLU A 72 0.64 6.81 -2.98
CA GLU A 72 -0.46 5.84 -3.16
C GLU A 72 -0.04 4.72 -4.12
N LYS A 73 0.48 5.05 -5.31
CA LYS A 73 1.00 4.04 -6.26
C LYS A 73 2.08 3.12 -5.67
N ALA A 74 2.88 3.63 -4.74
CA ALA A 74 3.87 2.82 -4.05
C ALA A 74 3.23 1.82 -3.07
N ALA A 75 2.12 2.19 -2.43
CA ALA A 75 1.33 1.28 -1.61
C ALA A 75 0.66 0.22 -2.49
N ASP A 76 0.07 0.66 -3.59
CA ASP A 76 -0.63 -0.18 -4.56
C ASP A 76 0.28 -1.27 -5.16
N ALA A 77 1.55 -0.92 -5.40
CA ALA A 77 2.58 -1.86 -5.79
C ALA A 77 2.89 -2.89 -4.68
N SER A 78 2.94 -2.47 -3.40
CA SER A 78 3.10 -3.37 -2.26
C SER A 78 1.93 -4.37 -2.17
N ASN A 79 0.71 -3.87 -2.36
CA ASN A 79 -0.50 -4.69 -2.40
C ASN A 79 -0.48 -5.70 -3.57
N SER A 80 -0.09 -5.26 -4.76
CA SER A 80 0.06 -6.13 -5.94
C SER A 80 1.06 -7.27 -5.70
N CYS A 81 2.16 -7.01 -4.97
CA CYS A 81 3.10 -8.06 -4.57
C CYS A 81 2.46 -9.07 -3.60
N ALA A 82 1.63 -8.61 -2.65
CA ALA A 82 0.92 -9.47 -1.71
C ALA A 82 -0.12 -10.36 -2.40
N GLU A 83 -0.84 -9.83 -3.40
CA GLU A 83 -1.75 -10.62 -4.23
C GLU A 83 -0.99 -11.69 -5.03
N THR A 84 0.16 -11.33 -5.60
CA THR A 84 1.04 -12.27 -6.29
C THR A 84 1.51 -13.40 -5.36
N LEU A 85 1.88 -13.08 -4.11
CA LEU A 85 2.21 -14.09 -3.10
C LEU A 85 1.05 -15.05 -2.85
N THR A 86 -0.19 -14.54 -2.79
CA THR A 86 -1.38 -15.40 -2.63
C THR A 86 -1.49 -16.41 -3.76
N VAL A 87 -1.31 -15.97 -5.02
CA VAL A 87 -1.34 -16.85 -6.20
C VAL A 87 -0.25 -17.91 -6.12
N LEU A 88 0.97 -17.53 -5.72
CA LEU A 88 2.09 -18.47 -5.59
C LEU A 88 1.87 -19.54 -4.51
N ILE A 89 1.26 -19.17 -3.38
CA ILE A 89 0.91 -20.13 -2.31
C ILE A 89 -0.09 -21.16 -2.83
N ILE A 90 -1.14 -20.69 -3.53
CA ILE A 90 -2.16 -21.58 -4.12
C ILE A 90 -1.52 -22.50 -5.15
N ALA A 91 -0.69 -21.96 -6.05
CA ALA A 91 -0.03 -22.72 -7.10
C ALA A 91 0.93 -23.80 -6.56
N ARG A 92 1.51 -23.59 -5.38
CA ARG A 92 2.39 -24.57 -4.72
C ARG A 92 1.62 -25.76 -4.10
N GLY A 93 0.28 -25.71 -4.09
CA GLY A 93 -0.58 -26.75 -3.52
C GLY A 93 -0.66 -26.63 -2.00
N ALA A 94 -1.26 -25.52 -1.54
CA ALA A 94 -1.47 -25.15 -0.14
C ALA A 94 -1.62 -26.32 0.84
#